data_AF-A0A7D5SSY0-F1
#
_entry.id   AF-A0A7D5SSY0-F1
#
_cell.length_a   1.000
_cell.length_b   1.000
_cell.length_c   1.000
_cell.angle_alpha   90.00
_cell.angle_beta   90.00
_cell.angle_gamma   90.00
#
_symmetry.space_group_name_H-M   'P 1'
#
loop_
_entity.id
_entity.type
_entity.pdbx_description
1 polymer ?
#
loop_
_entity_poly.entity_id
_entity_poly.type
_entity_poly.pdbx_seq_one_letter_code
_entity_poly.pdbx_strand_id
1 'polypeptide(L)'
;MKFINYKRRRIEIISFAREIALFFSFFIVFSPFDILGKNLPVFIDYCVFRRNEQENLIEVYYGFIDNQLQFYNRGGKYSTELNLELRFFAKDSLLDTYEWSVYHERQTLDTSKDQQNLLVGQKNFSIKSGVPTKFEFYCFDAVDSSFRFRKTFDVENPDFSKSRCTISDIQIAQFIERSDTASFLWQQEFLKGKFYVIPNPTLEVIGSGDVGLPLYTYFEYYLSQDLIGKEIKIEYRIFNTLQEEVFYSFRKVKVSSTAQFDINGFALDALHSASYVFETRIVGSNGELLAQSRKKKFYLFNSALPPEPIKKYTESELFEKSVFSSMNDSTLTVEFEKAKYIANDYEKELFKSLTTTEAKRRFLFQFWRRRNPDTTLIYNKAYDDFQQKINYANRFFSVGGNLEGWKTDRGRVLIQYGEPTTREYHPREPNKRSYEIWFYSELQGGAFFYFVDLFGNGNYVLVHSTAINEIYNENWYSDFVTGTNTERIQKMFLIR
;
A
#
# COMPACT_ATOMS: atom_id res chain seq x y z
N MET A 1 -11.21 12.50 30.72
CA MET A 1 -10.93 11.52 29.65
C MET A 1 -12.17 11.44 28.76
N LYS A 2 -12.00 11.66 27.47
CA LYS A 2 -13.05 12.21 26.60
C LYS A 2 -13.22 11.32 25.38
N PHE A 3 -14.24 10.50 25.40
CA PHE A 3 -14.65 9.69 24.27
C PHE A 3 -15.64 10.45 23.43
N ILE A 4 -15.81 9.96 22.20
CA ILE A 4 -16.87 10.46 21.35
C ILE A 4 -18.00 9.45 21.33
N ASN A 5 -19.20 9.90 21.68
CA ASN A 5 -20.39 9.05 21.72
C ASN A 5 -21.01 8.91 20.32
N TYR A 6 -21.48 7.71 19.99
CA TYR A 6 -22.07 7.41 18.68
C TYR A 6 -23.57 7.62 18.62
N LYS A 7 -24.05 8.14 17.48
CA LYS A 7 -25.45 8.05 17.07
C LYS A 7 -25.51 7.44 15.67
N ARG A 8 -26.26 6.35 15.50
CA ARG A 8 -26.32 5.57 14.24
C ARG A 8 -27.57 5.91 13.44
N ARG A 9 -27.41 6.12 12.14
CA ARG A 9 -28.46 5.96 11.11
C ARG A 9 -27.92 4.99 10.06
N ARG A 10 -28.69 3.96 9.71
CA ARG A 10 -28.33 3.02 8.64
C ARG A 10 -29.35 3.22 7.53
N ILE A 11 -28.89 3.48 6.31
CA ILE A 11 -29.71 3.44 5.10
C ILE A 11 -29.27 2.18 4.36
N GLU A 12 -30.12 1.16 4.34
CA GLU A 12 -29.92 -0.02 3.50
C GLU A 12 -30.43 0.30 2.11
N ILE A 13 -29.56 0.28 1.09
CA ILE A 13 -29.99 0.32 -0.30
C ILE A 13 -30.47 -1.10 -0.66
N ILE A 14 -31.73 -1.39 -0.37
CA ILE A 14 -32.42 -2.58 -0.91
C ILE A 14 -32.94 -2.22 -2.29
N SER A 15 -32.53 -2.97 -3.31
CA SER A 15 -33.12 -2.92 -4.64
C SER A 15 -34.59 -3.33 -4.56
N PHE A 16 -35.53 -2.41 -4.74
CA PHE A 16 -36.86 -2.77 -5.21
C PHE A 16 -37.51 -1.63 -5.99
N ALA A 17 -37.97 -1.96 -7.19
CA ALA A 17 -38.67 -1.07 -8.09
C ALA A 17 -40.10 -0.80 -7.61
N ARG A 18 -40.58 0.42 -7.95
CA ARG A 18 -41.98 0.90 -7.94
C ARG A 18 -42.69 0.97 -6.57
N GLU A 19 -42.74 2.17 -5.99
CA GLU A 19 -43.88 3.10 -6.07
C GLU A 19 -43.60 4.38 -5.26
N ILE A 20 -44.34 5.43 -5.61
CA ILE A 20 -44.06 6.85 -5.39
C ILE A 20 -44.34 7.28 -3.94
N ALA A 21 -43.36 7.91 -3.28
CA ALA A 21 -43.61 8.98 -2.30
C ALA A 21 -42.36 9.85 -2.06
N LEU A 22 -42.40 11.06 -2.62
CA LEU A 22 -41.60 12.26 -2.35
C LEU A 22 -40.51 12.14 -1.25
N PHE A 23 -39.28 11.90 -1.67
CA PHE A 23 -38.08 12.35 -0.96
C PHE A 23 -37.32 13.30 -1.89
N PHE A 24 -37.06 14.52 -1.41
CA PHE A 24 -36.22 15.49 -2.10
C PHE A 24 -34.81 14.90 -2.27
N SER A 25 -34.55 14.29 -3.43
CA SER A 25 -33.22 13.90 -3.88
C SER A 25 -32.52 15.17 -4.36
N PHE A 26 -31.72 15.79 -3.49
CA PHE A 26 -30.73 16.75 -3.93
C PHE A 26 -29.60 15.96 -4.62
N PHE A 27 -29.72 15.78 -5.93
CA PHE A 27 -28.59 15.38 -6.78
C PHE A 27 -27.61 16.57 -6.81
N ILE A 28 -26.67 16.61 -5.85
CA ILE A 28 -25.48 17.44 -5.99
C ILE A 28 -24.54 16.68 -6.92
N VAL A 29 -24.57 17.07 -8.20
CA VAL A 29 -23.49 16.79 -9.14
C VAL A 29 -22.24 17.47 -8.58
N PHE A 30 -21.36 16.72 -7.93
CA PHE A 30 -20.05 17.21 -7.52
C PHE A 30 -19.18 17.38 -8.77
N SER A 31 -19.18 18.59 -9.31
CA SER A 31 -18.11 19.09 -10.17
C SER A 31 -16.78 19.10 -9.38
N PRO A 32 -15.61 18.86 -9.99
CA PRO A 32 -14.32 18.96 -9.34
C PRO A 32 -13.94 20.44 -9.20
N PHE A 33 -14.66 21.16 -8.36
CA PHE A 33 -14.18 22.40 -7.79
C PHE A 33 -13.93 22.14 -6.31
N ASP A 34 -12.65 22.14 -5.93
CA ASP A 34 -12.24 22.29 -4.54
C ASP A 34 -12.79 23.63 -4.03
N ILE A 35 -14.04 23.62 -3.57
CA ILE A 35 -14.62 24.73 -2.82
C ILE A 35 -13.76 24.86 -1.56
N LEU A 36 -13.24 26.06 -1.36
CA LEU A 36 -12.41 26.55 -0.25
C LEU A 36 -13.14 26.35 1.10
N GLY A 37 -13.26 25.11 1.57
CA GLY A 37 -13.77 24.77 2.89
C GLY A 37 -12.71 25.02 3.94
N LYS A 38 -13.12 25.36 5.17
CA LYS A 38 -12.19 25.43 6.30
C LYS A 38 -11.74 24.00 6.63
N ASN A 39 -10.44 23.78 6.80
CA ASN A 39 -9.90 22.45 7.03
C ASN A 39 -10.24 21.97 8.45
N LEU A 40 -10.88 20.81 8.56
CA LEU A 40 -11.08 20.12 9.84
C LEU A 40 -9.91 19.14 10.05
N PRO A 41 -9.05 19.32 11.06
CA PRO A 41 -7.89 18.46 11.27
C PRO A 41 -8.32 17.10 11.84
N VAL A 42 -8.45 16.12 10.96
CA VAL A 42 -8.82 14.74 11.31
C VAL A 42 -7.64 13.82 11.06
N PHE A 43 -7.25 13.06 12.08
CA PHE A 43 -6.31 11.95 11.95
C PHE A 43 -7.09 10.69 11.63
N ILE A 44 -6.58 9.88 10.71
CA ILE A 44 -7.24 8.65 10.30
C ILE A 44 -6.22 7.62 9.82
N ASP A 45 -6.42 6.40 10.28
CA ASP A 45 -5.66 5.21 9.96
C ASP A 45 -6.60 4.00 9.90
N TYR A 46 -6.14 2.88 9.36
CA TYR A 46 -6.92 1.64 9.35
C TYR A 46 -6.04 0.40 9.51
N CYS A 47 -6.69 -0.72 9.85
CA CYS A 47 -6.10 -2.04 9.83
C CYS A 47 -7.08 -3.08 9.28
N VAL A 48 -6.54 -4.10 8.61
CA VAL A 48 -7.28 -5.24 8.08
C VAL A 48 -6.92 -6.51 8.86
N PHE A 49 -7.94 -7.17 9.42
CA PHE A 49 -7.84 -8.45 10.12
C PHE A 49 -8.71 -9.50 9.43
N ARG A 50 -8.42 -10.78 9.65
CA ARG A 50 -9.28 -11.88 9.19
C ARG A 50 -10.48 -12.00 10.12
N ARG A 51 -11.70 -11.97 9.56
CA ARG A 51 -12.93 -12.21 10.33
C ARG A 51 -13.34 -13.67 10.25
N ASN A 52 -13.38 -14.22 9.03
CA ASN A 52 -13.67 -15.62 8.73
C ASN A 52 -13.03 -15.99 7.37
N GLU A 53 -13.42 -17.11 6.77
CA GLU A 53 -12.84 -17.56 5.49
C GLU A 53 -13.25 -16.70 4.28
N GLN A 54 -14.34 -15.93 4.37
CA GLN A 54 -14.92 -15.16 3.26
C GLN A 54 -14.82 -13.64 3.46
N GLU A 55 -14.66 -13.20 4.71
CA GLU A 55 -14.68 -11.81 5.10
C GLU A 55 -13.44 -11.40 5.90
N ASN A 56 -13.02 -10.17 5.65
CA ASN A 56 -12.07 -9.44 6.46
C ASN A 56 -12.79 -8.38 7.30
N LEU A 57 -12.20 -8.06 8.44
CA LEU A 57 -12.57 -6.95 9.29
C LEU A 57 -11.66 -5.76 8.96
N ILE A 58 -12.23 -4.66 8.50
CA ILE A 58 -11.54 -3.36 8.43
C ILE A 58 -11.90 -2.58 9.67
N GLU A 59 -10.89 -2.21 10.45
CA GLU A 59 -11.03 -1.24 11.52
C GLU A 59 -10.53 0.11 11.03
N VAL A 60 -11.39 1.12 11.08
CA VAL A 60 -11.04 2.51 10.77
C VAL A 60 -10.90 3.25 12.10
N TYR A 61 -9.71 3.78 12.35
CA TYR A 61 -9.39 4.58 13.51
C TYR A 61 -9.37 6.04 13.12
N TYR A 62 -9.96 6.90 13.92
CA TYR A 62 -9.96 8.32 13.66
C TYR A 62 -9.77 9.11 14.94
N GLY A 63 -9.21 10.32 14.81
CA GLY A 63 -8.94 11.17 15.95
C GLY A 63 -9.04 12.65 15.64
N PHE A 64 -9.35 13.42 16.68
CA PHE A 64 -9.52 14.87 16.64
C PHE A 64 -8.81 15.50 17.82
N ILE A 65 -8.04 16.56 17.59
CA ILE A 65 -7.48 17.34 18.70
C ILE A 65 -8.58 18.25 19.24
N ASP A 66 -8.92 18.10 20.51
CA ASP A 66 -10.10 18.72 21.11
C ASP A 66 -10.11 20.26 21.02
N ASN A 67 -8.95 20.92 21.10
CA ASN A 67 -8.85 22.38 20.98
C ASN A 67 -8.86 22.91 19.53
N GLN A 68 -8.87 22.02 18.54
CA GLN A 68 -9.01 22.36 17.12
C GLN A 68 -10.45 22.20 16.62
N LEU A 69 -11.37 21.74 17.50
CA LEU A 69 -12.78 21.59 17.19
C LEU A 69 -13.56 22.88 17.45
N GLN A 70 -14.59 23.10 16.63
CA GLN A 70 -15.54 24.18 16.84
C GLN A 70 -16.61 23.73 17.85
N PHE A 71 -16.82 24.52 18.91
CA PHE A 71 -17.84 24.27 19.92
C PHE A 71 -18.98 25.28 19.86
N TYR A 72 -20.17 24.81 20.18
CA TYR A 72 -21.41 25.58 20.21
C TYR A 72 -22.04 25.52 21.60
N ASN A 73 -22.52 26.66 22.11
CA ASN A 73 -23.21 26.71 23.39
C ASN A 73 -24.60 26.07 23.27
N ARG A 74 -24.85 25.03 24.06
CA ARG A 74 -26.14 24.36 24.19
C ARG A 74 -26.48 24.22 25.69
N GLY A 75 -27.37 25.08 26.19
CA GLY A 75 -27.91 24.96 27.55
C GLY A 75 -26.88 25.15 28.67
N GLY A 76 -25.90 26.04 28.49
CA GLY A 76 -24.87 26.31 29.50
C GLY A 76 -23.64 25.40 29.43
N LYS A 77 -23.57 24.53 28.41
CA LYS A 77 -22.40 23.70 28.09
C LYS A 77 -21.96 23.95 26.66
N TYR A 78 -20.71 23.62 26.36
CA TYR A 78 -20.15 23.71 25.02
C TYR A 78 -20.10 22.33 24.39
N SER A 79 -20.67 22.17 23.21
CA SER A 79 -20.75 20.88 22.53
C SER A 79 -20.39 20.97 21.06
N THR A 80 -19.88 19.88 20.52
CA THR A 80 -19.60 19.71 19.09
C THR A 80 -20.12 18.35 18.65
N GLU A 81 -20.62 18.30 17.43
CA GLU A 81 -21.12 17.08 16.79
C GLU A 81 -20.53 17.03 15.39
N LEU A 82 -19.78 15.96 15.10
CA LEU A 82 -19.22 15.74 13.78
C LEU A 82 -19.95 14.57 13.13
N ASN A 83 -20.34 14.74 11.88
CA ASN A 83 -20.90 13.68 11.07
C ASN A 83 -19.79 13.04 10.26
N LEU A 84 -19.69 11.72 10.34
CA LEU A 84 -18.70 10.92 9.65
C LEU A 84 -19.42 10.06 8.63
N GLU A 85 -18.85 9.99 7.44
CA GLU A 85 -19.34 9.16 6.36
C GLU A 85 -18.17 8.38 5.76
N LEU A 86 -18.37 7.08 5.55
CA LEU A 86 -17.40 6.18 4.96
C LEU A 86 -18.03 5.47 3.78
N ARG A 87 -17.48 5.70 2.59
CA ARG A 87 -17.90 5.05 1.34
C ARG A 87 -16.89 3.99 0.96
N PHE A 88 -17.33 2.75 0.78
CA PHE A 88 -16.50 1.66 0.26
C PHE A 88 -16.72 1.47 -1.23
N PHE A 89 -15.65 1.22 -1.95
CA PHE A 89 -15.66 0.96 -3.38
C PHE A 89 -14.90 -0.33 -3.69
N ALA A 90 -15.45 -1.15 -4.59
CA ALA A 90 -14.69 -2.19 -5.28
C ALA A 90 -14.38 -1.67 -6.68
N LYS A 91 -13.10 -1.40 -6.96
CA LYS A 91 -12.70 -0.61 -8.13
C LYS A 91 -13.45 0.74 -8.10
N ASP A 92 -14.23 1.05 -9.13
CA ASP A 92 -15.00 2.30 -9.23
C ASP A 92 -16.47 2.16 -8.80
N SER A 93 -16.90 0.96 -8.41
CA SER A 93 -18.28 0.71 -7.99
C SER A 93 -18.45 0.88 -6.49
N LEU A 94 -19.36 1.78 -6.08
CA LEU A 94 -19.75 1.95 -4.68
C LEU A 94 -20.36 0.64 -4.16
N LEU A 95 -19.75 0.07 -3.13
CA LEU A 95 -20.23 -1.13 -2.43
C LEU A 95 -21.26 -0.77 -1.37
N ASP A 96 -20.91 0.18 -0.51
CA ASP A 96 -21.71 0.53 0.67
C ASP A 96 -21.31 1.91 1.19
N THR A 97 -22.22 2.53 1.95
CA THR A 97 -22.00 3.82 2.63
C THR A 97 -22.43 3.72 4.08
N TYR A 98 -21.54 4.13 4.97
CA TYR A 98 -21.74 4.10 6.41
C TYR A 98 -21.71 5.51 6.97
N GLU A 99 -22.73 5.86 7.74
CA GLU A 99 -22.84 7.16 8.38
C GLU A 99 -22.98 7.03 9.90
N TRP A 100 -22.29 7.88 10.64
CA TRP A 100 -22.46 8.01 12.08
C TRP A 100 -22.08 9.39 12.56
N SER A 101 -22.71 9.82 13.64
CA SER A 101 -22.35 11.08 14.31
C SER A 101 -21.55 10.79 15.56
N VAL A 102 -20.61 11.67 15.85
CA VAL A 102 -19.74 11.61 17.01
C VAL A 102 -19.94 12.92 17.80
N TYR A 103 -20.32 12.82 19.07
CA TYR A 103 -20.60 13.97 19.95
C TYR A 103 -19.57 14.13 21.07
N HIS A 104 -19.10 15.37 21.29
CA HIS A 104 -18.20 15.73 22.37
C HIS A 104 -18.67 17.01 23.11
N GLU A 105 -18.55 17.03 24.44
CA GLU A 105 -19.02 18.11 25.31
C GLU A 105 -17.95 18.56 26.31
N ARG A 106 -17.91 19.87 26.60
CA ARG A 106 -17.05 20.52 27.60
C ARG A 106 -17.86 21.48 28.46
N GLN A 107 -17.46 21.59 29.74
CA GLN A 107 -18.05 22.57 30.67
C GLN A 107 -17.49 23.98 30.45
N THR A 108 -16.21 24.11 30.10
CA THR A 108 -15.54 25.40 29.84
C THR A 108 -14.73 25.34 28.54
N LEU A 109 -14.56 26.52 27.92
CA LEU A 109 -13.74 26.73 26.72
C LEU A 109 -12.27 27.05 27.04
N ASP A 110 -11.81 26.91 28.29
CA ASP A 110 -10.46 27.33 28.64
C ASP A 110 -9.42 26.60 27.75
N THR A 111 -8.71 27.39 26.95
CA THR A 111 -7.83 26.99 25.82
C THR A 111 -6.35 27.03 26.21
N SER A 112 -6.00 26.81 27.48
CA SER A 112 -4.58 26.70 27.85
C SER A 112 -3.91 25.67 26.93
N LYS A 113 -2.80 26.06 26.28
CA LYS A 113 -2.10 25.24 25.27
C LYS A 113 -1.61 23.90 25.84
N ASP A 114 -1.58 23.77 27.16
CA ASP A 114 -1.03 22.64 27.90
C ASP A 114 -1.96 21.43 27.99
N GLN A 115 -3.21 21.50 27.50
CA GLN A 115 -4.15 20.37 27.49
C GLN A 115 -4.72 20.08 26.09
N GLN A 116 -3.84 19.78 25.12
CA GLN A 116 -4.25 19.18 23.85
C GLN A 116 -4.63 17.71 24.07
N ASN A 117 -5.92 17.37 23.95
CA ASN A 117 -6.36 15.99 24.05
C ASN A 117 -6.71 15.44 22.67
N LEU A 118 -6.15 14.26 22.33
CA LEU A 118 -6.59 13.51 21.17
C LEU A 118 -7.84 12.70 21.53
N LEU A 119 -9.00 13.13 21.01
CA LEU A 119 -10.24 12.36 21.05
C LEU A 119 -10.14 11.26 20.00
N VAL A 120 -10.32 9.99 20.37
CA VAL A 120 -10.23 8.87 19.44
C VAL A 120 -11.53 8.08 19.34
N GLY A 121 -11.79 7.58 18.14
CA GLY A 121 -12.87 6.65 17.85
C GLY A 121 -12.41 5.54 16.90
N GLN A 122 -13.21 4.49 16.86
CA GLN A 122 -12.98 3.32 16.02
C GLN A 122 -14.31 2.81 15.48
N LYS A 123 -14.31 2.43 14.20
CA LYS A 123 -15.44 1.71 13.61
C LYS A 123 -14.97 0.52 12.78
N ASN A 124 -15.73 -0.57 12.92
CA ASN A 124 -15.38 -1.85 12.34
C ASN A 124 -16.37 -2.20 11.23
N PHE A 125 -15.86 -2.59 10.08
CA PHE A 125 -16.62 -2.92 8.87
C PHE A 125 -16.22 -4.30 8.37
N SER A 126 -17.19 -5.10 7.93
CA SER A 126 -16.93 -6.41 7.34
C SER A 126 -17.00 -6.29 5.83
N ILE A 127 -15.97 -6.76 5.15
CA ILE A 127 -15.90 -6.73 3.70
C ILE A 127 -15.45 -8.09 3.16
N LYS A 128 -15.81 -8.40 1.92
CA LYS A 128 -15.37 -9.62 1.25
C LYS A 128 -13.85 -9.66 1.11
N SER A 129 -13.22 -10.77 1.49
CA SER A 129 -11.77 -10.95 1.43
C SER A 129 -11.25 -10.97 -0.02
N GLY A 130 -10.03 -10.47 -0.23
CA GLY A 130 -9.31 -10.59 -1.51
C GLY A 130 -9.81 -9.68 -2.65
N VAL A 131 -10.78 -8.79 -2.38
CA VAL A 131 -11.29 -7.83 -3.37
C VAL A 131 -10.52 -6.51 -3.22
N PRO A 132 -9.95 -5.94 -4.30
CA PRO A 132 -9.36 -4.60 -4.27
C PRO A 132 -10.42 -3.59 -3.79
N THR A 133 -10.15 -2.95 -2.67
CA THR A 133 -11.10 -2.09 -2.00
C THR A 133 -10.48 -0.70 -1.87
N LYS A 134 -11.28 0.33 -2.12
CA LYS A 134 -10.96 1.70 -1.77
C LYS A 134 -11.99 2.18 -0.76
N PHE A 135 -11.61 3.04 0.18
CA PHE A 135 -12.61 3.81 0.92
C PHE A 135 -12.34 5.31 0.88
N GLU A 136 -13.43 6.07 0.89
CA GLU A 136 -13.42 7.51 1.05
C GLU A 136 -14.07 7.86 2.37
N PHE A 137 -13.31 8.53 3.23
CA PHE A 137 -13.77 8.97 4.53
C PHE A 137 -14.02 10.48 4.49
N TYR A 138 -15.21 10.87 4.92
CA TYR A 138 -15.66 12.24 5.03
C TYR A 138 -15.97 12.54 6.49
N CYS A 139 -15.64 13.75 6.91
CA CYS A 139 -16.06 14.27 8.20
C CYS A 139 -16.44 15.74 8.05
N PHE A 140 -17.55 16.15 8.65
CA PHE A 140 -17.99 17.53 8.65
C PHE A 140 -18.66 17.90 9.97
N ASP A 141 -18.54 19.16 10.35
CA ASP A 141 -19.23 19.69 11.52
C ASP A 141 -20.75 19.74 11.25
N ALA A 142 -21.55 19.30 12.23
CA ALA A 142 -23.00 19.18 12.07
C ALA A 142 -23.73 20.54 12.03
N VAL A 143 -23.08 21.62 12.48
CA VAL A 143 -23.65 22.98 12.51
C VAL A 143 -23.07 23.84 11.38
N ASP A 144 -21.77 23.75 11.10
CA ASP A 144 -21.11 24.45 9.98
C ASP A 144 -20.41 23.45 9.03
N SER A 145 -21.16 22.98 8.01
CA SER A 145 -20.66 22.02 7.03
C SER A 145 -19.55 22.55 6.11
N SER A 146 -19.17 23.84 6.22
CA SER A 146 -17.99 24.36 5.52
C SER A 146 -16.68 23.85 6.14
N PHE A 147 -16.71 23.43 7.41
CA PHE A 147 -15.65 22.64 8.04
C PHE A 147 -15.79 21.20 7.60
N ARG A 148 -14.88 20.76 6.73
CA ARG A 148 -14.93 19.42 6.18
C ARG A 148 -13.53 18.82 6.02
N PHE A 149 -13.49 17.51 6.08
CA PHE A 149 -12.34 16.68 5.82
C PHE A 149 -12.74 15.59 4.84
N ARG A 150 -11.84 15.27 3.91
CA ARG A 150 -11.96 14.12 3.02
C ARG A 150 -10.60 13.46 2.90
N LYS A 151 -10.56 12.13 3.01
CA LYS A 151 -9.38 11.33 2.69
C LYS A 151 -9.77 10.04 2.00
N THR A 152 -8.97 9.66 1.02
CA THR A 152 -9.13 8.43 0.25
C THR A 152 -8.01 7.46 0.62
N PHE A 153 -8.35 6.18 0.73
CA PHE A 153 -7.41 5.10 0.99
C PHE A 153 -7.62 3.97 -0.01
N ASP A 154 -6.54 3.55 -0.66
CA ASP A 154 -6.48 2.28 -1.36
C ASP A 154 -6.16 1.18 -0.33
N VAL A 155 -7.14 0.32 -0.06
CA VAL A 155 -7.05 -0.71 0.97
C VAL A 155 -6.51 -1.99 0.35
N GLU A 156 -5.33 -2.38 0.79
CA GLU A 156 -4.83 -3.74 0.59
C GLU A 156 -5.63 -4.74 1.44
N ASN A 157 -6.61 -5.36 0.79
CA ASN A 157 -7.53 -6.32 1.38
C ASN A 157 -7.17 -7.76 0.95
N PRO A 158 -6.20 -8.42 1.63
CA PRO A 158 -5.71 -9.73 1.21
C PRO A 158 -6.74 -10.82 1.45
N ASP A 159 -6.62 -11.92 0.72
CA ASP A 159 -7.30 -13.15 1.08
C ASP A 159 -6.41 -13.95 2.04
N PHE A 160 -6.69 -13.86 3.34
CA PHE A 160 -5.91 -14.57 4.37
C PHE A 160 -6.03 -16.10 4.26
N SER A 161 -6.98 -16.64 3.51
CA SER A 161 -7.13 -18.09 3.31
C SER A 161 -6.12 -18.68 2.31
N LYS A 162 -5.54 -17.84 1.42
CA LYS A 162 -4.63 -18.30 0.34
C LYS A 162 -3.24 -18.69 0.83
N SER A 163 -2.88 -18.34 2.06
CA SER A 163 -1.54 -18.54 2.61
C SER A 163 -1.62 -19.37 3.88
N ARG A 164 -0.70 -20.34 4.02
CA ARG A 164 -0.64 -21.23 5.19
C ARG A 164 -0.39 -20.49 6.50
N CYS A 165 0.40 -19.41 6.45
CA CYS A 165 0.69 -18.54 7.57
C CYS A 165 0.62 -17.08 7.11
N THR A 166 -0.03 -16.22 7.89
CA THR A 166 -0.18 -14.79 7.59
C THR A 166 -0.17 -13.96 8.87
N ILE A 167 0.07 -12.66 8.71
CA ILE A 167 -0.03 -11.65 9.76
C ILE A 167 -1.02 -10.58 9.27
N SER A 168 -1.88 -10.10 10.16
CA SER A 168 -2.76 -8.96 9.88
C SER A 168 -1.97 -7.66 9.67
N ASP A 169 -2.67 -6.55 9.49
CA ASP A 169 -2.04 -5.25 9.74
C ASP A 169 -1.58 -5.10 11.19
N ILE A 170 -0.62 -4.20 11.37
CA ILE A 170 -0.15 -3.74 12.66
C ILE A 170 -0.92 -2.48 13.04
N GLN A 171 -1.68 -2.58 14.13
CA GLN A 171 -2.28 -1.44 14.80
C GLN A 171 -1.24 -0.82 15.73
N ILE A 172 -1.00 0.48 15.57
CA ILE A 172 -0.25 1.28 16.55
C ILE A 172 -1.25 1.84 17.55
N ALA A 173 -0.96 1.66 18.84
CA ALA A 173 -1.81 2.07 19.94
C ALA A 173 -1.18 3.21 20.74
N GLN A 174 -2.02 4.06 21.34
CA GLN A 174 -1.58 5.05 22.33
C GLN A 174 -1.17 4.36 23.63
N PHE A 175 -1.93 3.34 24.02
CA PHE A 175 -1.64 2.43 25.12
C PHE A 175 -2.54 1.21 25.02
N ILE A 176 -2.19 0.19 25.79
CA ILE A 176 -2.91 -1.08 25.85
C ILE A 176 -3.03 -1.47 27.31
N GLU A 177 -4.24 -1.82 27.76
CA GLU A 177 -4.48 -2.26 29.14
C GLU A 177 -5.45 -3.45 29.20
N ARG A 178 -5.39 -4.21 30.30
CA ARG A 178 -6.28 -5.36 30.50
C ARG A 178 -7.69 -4.89 30.85
N SER A 179 -8.70 -5.53 30.28
CA SER A 179 -10.10 -5.13 30.45
C SER A 179 -10.65 -5.35 31.86
N ASP A 180 -10.08 -6.30 32.61
CA ASP A 180 -10.49 -6.63 33.99
C ASP A 180 -9.82 -5.75 35.06
N THR A 181 -8.73 -5.07 34.71
CA THR A 181 -8.05 -4.09 35.58
C THR A 181 -8.06 -2.70 34.96
N ALA A 182 -8.96 -2.46 34.00
CA ALA A 182 -8.94 -1.23 33.22
C ALA A 182 -9.22 -0.03 34.13
N SER A 183 -8.41 1.01 33.97
CA SER A 183 -8.55 2.25 34.73
C SER A 183 -9.86 2.98 34.39
N PHE A 184 -10.45 2.67 33.23
CA PHE A 184 -11.64 3.29 32.69
C PHE A 184 -12.53 2.27 31.96
N LEU A 185 -13.81 2.60 31.83
CA LEU A 185 -14.76 1.86 30.99
C LEU A 185 -14.62 2.32 29.53
N TRP A 186 -13.80 1.61 28.77
CA TRP A 186 -13.61 1.86 27.34
C TRP A 186 -14.81 1.40 26.52
N GLN A 187 -14.96 2.00 25.33
CA GLN A 187 -15.92 1.54 24.33
C GLN A 187 -15.58 0.11 23.90
N GLN A 188 -16.61 -0.70 23.66
CA GLN A 188 -16.44 -2.12 23.31
C GLN A 188 -15.73 -2.31 21.97
N GLU A 189 -15.81 -1.33 21.08
CA GLU A 189 -15.07 -1.33 19.82
C GLU A 189 -13.55 -1.43 20.01
N PHE A 190 -13.00 -0.96 21.14
CA PHE A 190 -11.57 -1.05 21.44
C PHE A 190 -11.17 -2.40 22.07
N LEU A 191 -12.12 -3.26 22.43
CA LEU A 191 -11.86 -4.52 23.11
C LEU A 191 -11.37 -5.59 22.12
N LYS A 192 -10.18 -6.11 22.36
CA LYS A 192 -9.55 -7.19 21.60
C LYS A 192 -9.12 -8.31 22.54
N GLY A 193 -9.90 -9.38 22.57
CA GLY A 193 -9.74 -10.44 23.55
C GLY A 193 -9.97 -9.93 24.98
N LYS A 194 -8.91 -9.84 25.79
CA LYS A 194 -8.94 -9.35 27.17
C LYS A 194 -8.26 -7.98 27.35
N PHE A 195 -8.01 -7.27 26.25
CA PHE A 195 -7.27 -6.02 26.24
C PHE A 195 -8.07 -4.93 25.54
N TYR A 196 -8.06 -3.74 26.12
CA TYR A 196 -8.43 -2.55 25.38
C TYR A 196 -7.19 -2.03 24.64
N VAL A 197 -7.29 -1.93 23.32
CA VAL A 197 -6.22 -1.45 22.44
C VAL A 197 -6.65 -0.11 21.88
N ILE A 198 -6.15 0.98 22.48
CA ILE A 198 -6.61 2.32 22.13
C ILE A 198 -5.82 2.81 20.93
N PRO A 199 -6.44 3.05 19.77
CA PRO A 199 -5.70 3.33 18.55
C PRO A 199 -4.96 4.66 18.61
N ASN A 200 -3.86 4.73 17.89
CA ASN A 200 -3.12 5.97 17.64
C ASN A 200 -3.23 6.38 16.16
N PRO A 201 -4.30 7.09 15.75
CA PRO A 201 -4.51 7.48 14.37
C PRO A 201 -3.53 8.57 13.88
N THR A 202 -2.79 9.23 14.78
CA THR A 202 -1.71 10.17 14.37
C THR A 202 -0.48 9.40 13.88
N LEU A 203 -0.28 8.17 14.37
CA LEU A 203 0.92 7.36 14.20
C LEU A 203 2.17 8.05 14.77
N GLU A 204 1.98 8.99 15.69
CA GLU A 204 3.05 9.75 16.34
C GLU A 204 3.34 9.16 17.73
N VAL A 205 4.60 8.88 18.01
CA VAL A 205 5.11 8.53 19.33
C VAL A 205 5.84 9.75 19.86
N ILE A 206 5.25 10.43 20.84
CA ILE A 206 5.75 11.70 21.36
C ILE A 206 6.17 11.52 22.82
N GLY A 207 7.40 11.91 23.13
CA GLY A 207 7.97 11.84 24.47
C GLY A 207 7.84 13.17 25.18
N SER A 208 7.29 13.16 26.39
CA SER A 208 7.20 14.33 27.25
C SER A 208 8.11 14.14 28.45
N GLY A 209 9.39 14.54 28.34
CA GLY A 209 10.36 14.64 29.44
C GLY A 209 10.53 13.38 30.29
N ASP A 210 9.63 13.19 31.26
CA ASP A 210 9.61 12.10 32.25
C ASP A 210 8.83 10.85 31.80
N VAL A 211 8.09 10.93 30.69
CA VAL A 211 7.35 9.80 30.11
C VAL A 211 8.21 9.17 29.01
N GLY A 212 8.51 7.87 29.15
CA GLY A 212 9.27 7.13 28.13
C GLY A 212 8.58 7.14 26.76
N LEU A 213 9.28 6.64 25.75
CA LEU A 213 8.80 6.61 24.35
C LEU A 213 8.32 5.20 23.93
N PRO A 214 7.24 4.62 24.50
CA PRO A 214 6.78 3.30 24.13
C PRO A 214 6.01 3.33 22.81
N LEU A 215 6.46 2.56 21.82
CA LEU A 215 5.64 2.17 20.68
C LEU A 215 4.81 0.94 21.07
N TYR A 216 3.50 1.12 21.24
CA TYR A 216 2.59 -0.01 21.47
C TYR A 216 2.05 -0.55 20.16
N THR A 217 2.12 -1.86 19.98
CA THR A 217 1.64 -2.55 18.77
C THR A 217 0.68 -3.67 19.11
N TYR A 218 -0.33 -3.83 18.28
CA TYR A 218 -1.22 -5.00 18.24
C TYR A 218 -1.26 -5.56 16.83
N PHE A 219 -1.18 -6.89 16.69
CA PHE A 219 -1.48 -7.58 15.44
C PHE A 219 -1.97 -9.01 15.71
N GLU A 220 -2.74 -9.54 14.77
CA GLU A 220 -3.14 -10.94 14.74
C GLU A 220 -2.24 -11.71 13.79
N TYR A 221 -2.05 -12.99 14.08
CA TYR A 221 -1.35 -13.90 13.19
C TYR A 221 -2.10 -15.24 13.09
N TYR A 222 -2.15 -15.72 11.86
CA TYR A 222 -2.91 -16.89 11.47
C TYR A 222 -1.96 -17.95 10.97
N LEU A 223 -1.99 -19.12 11.60
CA LEU A 223 -1.02 -20.19 11.42
C LEU A 223 -1.70 -21.49 10.99
N SER A 224 -0.92 -22.31 10.29
CA SER A 224 -1.35 -23.64 9.87
C SER A 224 -1.50 -24.59 11.06
N GLN A 225 -2.47 -25.51 10.98
CA GLN A 225 -2.81 -26.46 12.06
C GLN A 225 -1.61 -27.33 12.49
N ASP A 226 -0.72 -27.68 11.58
CA ASP A 226 0.48 -28.49 11.84
C ASP A 226 1.56 -27.78 12.67
N LEU A 227 1.38 -26.47 12.95
CA LEU A 227 2.25 -25.72 13.86
C LEU A 227 1.79 -25.78 15.32
N ILE A 228 0.56 -26.24 15.61
CA ILE A 228 0.06 -26.33 16.99
C ILE A 228 0.99 -27.19 17.84
N GLY A 229 1.34 -26.68 19.02
CA GLY A 229 2.27 -27.30 19.96
C GLY A 229 3.75 -27.02 19.67
N LYS A 230 4.12 -26.54 18.48
CA LYS A 230 5.49 -26.14 18.14
C LYS A 230 5.81 -24.74 18.69
N GLU A 231 7.11 -24.45 18.79
CA GLU A 231 7.61 -23.12 19.11
C GLU A 231 7.88 -22.33 17.81
N ILE A 232 7.43 -21.08 17.79
CA ILE A 232 7.75 -20.10 16.74
C ILE A 232 8.50 -18.92 17.37
N LYS A 233 9.22 -18.18 16.53
CA LYS A 233 9.87 -16.93 16.88
C LYS A 233 9.13 -15.78 16.21
N ILE A 234 8.68 -14.80 17.00
CA ILE A 234 8.13 -13.53 16.51
C ILE A 234 9.26 -12.51 16.57
N GLU A 235 9.69 -12.01 15.42
CA GLU A 235 10.69 -10.96 15.29
C GLU A 235 10.00 -9.59 15.14
N TYR A 236 10.59 -8.56 15.73
CA TYR A 236 10.15 -7.17 15.69
C TYR A 236 11.31 -6.32 15.17
N ARG A 237 11.07 -5.58 14.10
CA ARG A 237 12.10 -4.83 13.39
C ARG A 237 11.62 -3.41 13.15
N ILE A 238 12.50 -2.43 13.41
CA ILE A 238 12.27 -1.03 13.04
C ILE A 238 13.36 -0.60 12.07
N PHE A 239 12.93 0.03 10.99
CA PHE A 239 13.79 0.57 9.95
C PHE A 239 13.69 2.09 9.91
N ASN A 240 14.81 2.78 9.69
CA ASN A 240 14.82 4.21 9.42
C ASN A 240 14.37 4.51 7.96
N THR A 241 14.34 5.78 7.58
CA THR A 241 14.01 6.22 6.20
C THR A 241 14.97 5.70 5.13
N LEU A 242 16.17 5.28 5.53
CA LEU A 242 17.20 4.70 4.69
C LEU A 242 17.06 3.17 4.54
N GLN A 243 16.01 2.58 5.12
CA GLN A 243 15.78 1.13 5.24
C GLN A 243 16.85 0.38 6.04
N GLU A 244 17.64 1.08 6.86
CA GLU A 244 18.58 0.47 7.78
C GLU A 244 17.81 0.00 9.03
N GLU A 245 18.08 -1.23 9.48
CA GLU A 245 17.50 -1.76 10.71
C GLU A 245 18.14 -1.05 11.91
N VAL A 246 17.32 -0.31 12.66
CA VAL A 246 17.75 0.45 13.86
C VAL A 246 17.29 -0.21 15.16
N PHE A 247 16.38 -1.17 15.06
CA PHE A 247 15.89 -1.93 16.20
C PHE A 247 15.58 -3.36 15.76
N TYR A 248 16.02 -4.32 16.57
CA TYR A 248 15.66 -5.73 16.44
C TYR A 248 15.41 -6.31 17.82
N SER A 249 14.28 -7.00 17.96
CA SER A 249 13.98 -7.83 19.11
C SER A 249 13.18 -9.05 18.67
N PHE A 250 13.12 -10.07 19.50
CA PHE A 250 12.29 -11.23 19.23
C PHE A 250 11.78 -11.86 20.52
N ARG A 251 10.71 -12.64 20.39
CA ARG A 251 10.24 -13.55 21.44
C ARG A 251 9.91 -14.91 20.87
N LYS A 252 10.04 -15.92 21.71
CA LYS A 252 9.60 -17.28 21.41
C LYS A 252 8.21 -17.50 21.97
N VAL A 253 7.33 -18.10 21.18
CA VAL A 253 5.93 -18.36 21.54
C VAL A 253 5.57 -19.78 21.14
N LYS A 254 4.92 -20.51 22.05
CA LYS A 254 4.33 -21.81 21.74
C LYS A 254 2.98 -21.60 21.05
N VAL A 255 2.80 -22.23 19.89
CA VAL A 255 1.55 -22.13 19.14
C VAL A 255 0.45 -22.90 19.86
N SER A 256 -0.57 -22.18 20.31
CA SER A 256 -1.71 -22.76 21.03
C SER A 256 -2.96 -22.93 20.14
N SER A 257 -3.09 -22.12 19.09
CA SER A 257 -4.21 -22.11 18.15
C SER A 257 -3.76 -21.60 16.78
N THR A 258 -4.60 -21.82 15.76
CA THR A 258 -4.39 -21.32 14.38
C THR A 258 -4.64 -19.83 14.20
N ALA A 259 -5.20 -19.17 15.22
CA ALA A 259 -5.37 -17.72 15.26
C ALA A 259 -4.99 -17.22 16.65
N GLN A 260 -3.99 -16.35 16.71
CA GLN A 260 -3.47 -15.75 17.93
C GLN A 260 -3.18 -14.26 17.66
N PHE A 261 -2.89 -13.50 18.70
CA PHE A 261 -2.47 -12.12 18.58
C PHE A 261 -1.24 -11.87 19.44
N ASP A 262 -0.50 -10.82 19.10
CA ASP A 262 0.61 -10.31 19.89
C ASP A 262 0.35 -8.85 20.27
N ILE A 263 0.74 -8.53 21.50
CA ILE A 263 0.72 -7.18 22.06
C ILE A 263 2.11 -6.93 22.62
N ASN A 264 2.71 -5.80 22.26
CA ASN A 264 4.02 -5.43 22.78
C ASN A 264 4.18 -3.90 22.90
N GLY A 265 5.13 -3.49 23.74
CA GLY A 265 5.56 -2.11 23.91
C GLY A 265 7.07 -2.01 23.75
N PHE A 266 7.54 -1.17 22.84
CA PHE A 266 8.97 -1.01 22.56
C PHE A 266 9.45 0.36 23.02
N ALA A 267 10.43 0.39 23.94
CA ALA A 267 11.06 1.63 24.39
C ALA A 267 11.96 2.18 23.27
N LEU A 268 11.60 3.34 22.72
CA LEU A 268 12.30 3.97 21.60
C LEU A 268 13.19 5.15 22.03
N ASP A 269 13.51 5.25 23.33
CA ASP A 269 14.22 6.38 23.94
C ASP A 269 15.61 6.61 23.33
N ALA A 270 16.23 5.55 22.79
CA ALA A 270 17.53 5.58 22.13
C ALA A 270 17.48 5.96 20.63
N LEU A 271 16.29 6.20 20.07
CA LEU A 271 16.11 6.55 18.66
C LEU A 271 15.89 8.05 18.47
N HIS A 272 16.48 8.61 17.42
CA HIS A 272 16.31 10.01 17.05
C HIS A 272 14.89 10.32 16.56
N SER A 273 14.49 11.59 16.65
CA SER A 273 13.26 12.06 16.02
C SER A 273 13.31 11.84 14.52
N ALA A 274 12.47 10.96 13.98
CA ALA A 274 12.43 10.65 12.56
C ALA A 274 11.14 9.91 12.16
N SER A 275 11.00 9.64 10.87
CA SER A 275 10.05 8.65 10.37
C SER A 275 10.68 7.25 10.41
N TYR A 276 9.93 6.29 10.90
CA TYR A 276 10.34 4.90 11.00
C TYR A 276 9.29 3.97 10.40
N VAL A 277 9.70 2.74 10.14
CA VAL A 277 8.84 1.66 9.67
C VAL A 277 8.97 0.46 10.58
N PHE A 278 7.87 0.01 11.15
CA PHE A 278 7.78 -1.21 11.93
C PHE A 278 7.38 -2.40 11.04
N GLU A 279 8.00 -3.54 11.26
CA GLU A 279 7.69 -4.81 10.62
C GLU A 279 7.81 -5.95 11.64
N THR A 280 6.93 -6.95 11.51
CA THR A 280 7.06 -8.19 12.27
C THR A 280 7.12 -9.40 11.35
N ARG A 281 7.87 -10.42 11.79
CA ARG A 281 8.02 -11.70 11.08
C ARG A 281 7.77 -12.86 12.03
N ILE A 282 7.15 -13.90 11.50
CA ILE A 282 7.02 -15.18 12.18
C ILE A 282 7.99 -16.15 11.53
N VAL A 283 8.88 -16.71 12.35
CA VAL A 283 9.94 -17.63 11.94
C VAL A 283 9.72 -18.97 12.64
N GLY A 284 9.77 -20.06 11.87
CA GLY A 284 9.64 -21.41 12.37
C GLY A 284 10.85 -21.86 13.19
N SER A 285 10.72 -23.00 13.88
CA SER A 285 11.79 -23.54 14.75
C SER A 285 13.07 -23.90 14.00
N ASN A 286 12.98 -24.16 12.69
CA ASN A 286 14.11 -24.43 11.79
C ASN A 286 14.72 -23.16 11.17
N GLY A 287 14.22 -21.96 11.51
CA GLY A 287 14.65 -20.70 10.93
C GLY A 287 13.93 -20.30 9.64
N GLU A 288 12.93 -21.06 9.19
CA GLU A 288 12.14 -20.71 7.99
C GLU A 288 11.25 -19.48 8.24
N LEU A 289 11.18 -18.56 7.27
CA LEU A 289 10.22 -17.45 7.33
C LEU A 289 8.82 -17.98 7.01
N LEU A 290 7.94 -18.01 8.00
CA LEU A 290 6.56 -18.49 7.86
C LEU A 290 5.62 -17.39 7.38
N ALA A 291 5.76 -16.18 7.94
CA ALA A 291 4.95 -15.03 7.56
C ALA A 291 5.69 -13.72 7.84
N GLN A 292 5.33 -12.68 7.12
CA GLN A 292 5.86 -11.33 7.27
C GLN A 292 4.68 -10.35 7.20
N SER A 293 4.64 -9.38 8.10
CA SER A 293 3.62 -8.35 8.11
C SER A 293 3.85 -7.36 6.99
N ARG A 294 2.81 -6.57 6.70
CA ARG A 294 3.03 -5.29 6.02
C ARG A 294 3.84 -4.35 6.90
N LYS A 295 4.52 -3.42 6.25
CA LYS A 295 5.32 -2.39 6.89
C LYS A 295 4.41 -1.26 7.38
N LYS A 296 4.47 -0.93 8.67
CA LYS A 296 3.67 0.16 9.27
C LYS A 296 4.57 1.36 9.57
N LYS A 297 4.33 2.48 8.88
CA LYS A 297 5.05 3.74 9.14
C LYS A 297 4.56 4.38 10.43
N PHE A 298 5.48 4.97 11.18
CA PHE A 298 5.19 5.83 12.33
C PHE A 298 6.21 6.97 12.44
N TYR A 299 5.89 7.97 13.25
CA TYR A 299 6.72 9.15 13.48
C TYR A 299 7.14 9.18 14.93
N LEU A 300 8.44 9.30 15.19
CA LEU A 300 8.99 9.44 16.53
C LEU A 300 9.37 10.91 16.75
N PHE A 301 8.87 11.50 17.83
CA PHE A 301 9.24 12.82 18.30
C PHE A 301 9.94 12.68 19.65
N ASN A 302 11.26 12.51 19.58
CA ASN A 302 12.15 12.42 20.71
C ASN A 302 12.83 13.78 20.96
N SER A 303 12.38 14.49 21.99
CA SER A 303 12.93 15.80 22.38
C SER A 303 14.37 15.71 22.90
N ALA A 304 14.80 14.55 23.42
CA ALA A 304 16.18 14.33 23.88
C ALA A 304 17.14 14.00 22.74
N LEU A 305 16.65 13.37 21.66
CA LEU A 305 17.41 13.05 20.44
C LEU A 305 16.72 13.70 19.24
N PRO A 306 17.03 14.97 18.90
CA PRO A 306 16.44 15.65 17.75
C PRO A 306 16.83 14.96 16.43
N PRO A 307 16.17 15.28 15.31
CA PRO A 307 16.46 14.64 14.03
C PRO A 307 17.94 14.74 13.69
N GLU A 308 18.56 13.62 13.32
CA GLU A 308 19.91 13.68 12.78
C GLU A 308 19.89 14.57 11.53
N PRO A 309 20.86 15.48 11.37
CA PRO A 309 21.01 16.21 10.13
C PRO A 309 21.15 15.19 9.01
N ILE A 310 20.34 15.33 7.95
CA ILE A 310 20.37 14.43 6.79
C ILE A 310 21.83 14.28 6.37
N LYS A 311 22.40 13.09 6.58
CA LYS A 311 23.79 12.82 6.26
C LYS A 311 23.93 12.92 4.75
N LYS A 312 24.45 14.05 4.27
CA LYS A 312 24.72 14.26 2.86
C LYS A 312 25.90 13.39 2.50
N TYR A 313 25.62 12.26 1.87
CA TYR A 313 26.66 11.42 1.31
C TYR A 313 27.20 12.06 0.03
N THR A 314 28.51 12.01 -0.13
CA THR A 314 29.17 12.31 -1.40
C THR A 314 28.77 11.27 -2.46
N GLU A 315 28.96 11.61 -3.74
CA GLU A 315 28.75 10.66 -4.84
C GLU A 315 29.54 9.36 -4.66
N SER A 316 30.78 9.48 -4.19
CA SER A 316 31.65 8.33 -3.92
C SER A 316 31.08 7.44 -2.84
N GLU A 317 30.64 7.99 -1.70
CA GLU A 317 30.05 7.20 -0.61
C GLU A 317 28.74 6.51 -1.02
N LEU A 318 27.89 7.22 -1.79
CA LEU A 318 26.67 6.62 -2.33
C LEU A 318 26.98 5.47 -3.30
N PHE A 319 28.01 5.60 -4.12
CA PHE A 319 28.45 4.50 -4.97
C PHE A 319 28.92 3.31 -4.15
N GLU A 320 29.79 3.51 -3.15
CA GLU A 320 30.33 2.42 -2.33
C GLU A 320 29.19 1.65 -1.61
N LYS A 321 28.16 2.38 -1.19
CA LYS A 321 26.93 1.81 -0.58
C LYS A 321 25.96 1.17 -1.58
N SER A 322 26.12 1.43 -2.88
CA SER A 322 25.21 0.91 -3.90
C SER A 322 25.48 -0.56 -4.21
N VAL A 323 24.45 -1.27 -4.70
CA VAL A 323 24.62 -2.66 -5.16
C VAL A 323 25.69 -2.81 -6.25
N PHE A 324 25.94 -1.75 -7.03
CA PHE A 324 26.86 -1.77 -8.17
C PHE A 324 28.33 -1.86 -7.76
N SER A 325 28.74 -1.35 -6.59
CA SER A 325 30.14 -1.36 -6.15
C SER A 325 30.72 -2.77 -6.05
N SER A 326 29.87 -3.76 -5.78
CA SER A 326 30.25 -5.16 -5.57
C SER A 326 30.03 -6.08 -6.78
N MET A 327 29.34 -5.63 -7.83
CA MET A 327 29.00 -6.49 -8.98
C MET A 327 30.23 -6.82 -9.83
N ASN A 328 30.28 -8.04 -10.37
CA ASN A 328 31.32 -8.43 -11.33
C ASN A 328 30.92 -8.02 -12.78
N ASP A 329 31.86 -8.16 -13.72
CA ASP A 329 31.66 -7.69 -15.11
C ASP A 329 30.50 -8.39 -15.83
N SER A 330 30.32 -9.70 -15.63
CA SER A 330 29.22 -10.44 -16.27
C SER A 330 27.86 -10.03 -15.72
N THR A 331 27.75 -9.84 -14.40
CA THR A 331 26.53 -9.30 -13.77
C THR A 331 26.21 -7.91 -14.27
N LEU A 332 27.19 -7.00 -14.35
CA LEU A 332 26.98 -5.64 -14.86
C LEU A 332 26.49 -5.65 -16.31
N THR A 333 27.04 -6.54 -17.13
CA THR A 333 26.63 -6.70 -18.53
C THR A 333 25.18 -7.15 -18.61
N VAL A 334 24.78 -8.17 -17.82
CA VAL A 334 23.39 -8.63 -17.76
C VAL A 334 22.44 -7.56 -17.22
N GLU A 335 22.84 -6.79 -16.21
CA GLU A 335 22.03 -5.69 -15.68
C GLU A 335 21.80 -4.59 -16.72
N PHE A 336 22.82 -4.23 -17.49
CA PHE A 336 22.65 -3.26 -18.57
C PHE A 336 21.82 -3.82 -19.74
N GLU A 337 21.96 -5.10 -20.07
CA GLU A 337 21.13 -5.75 -21.09
C GLU A 337 19.63 -5.69 -20.77
N LYS A 338 19.27 -5.73 -19.49
CA LYS A 338 17.89 -5.47 -19.06
C LYS A 338 17.54 -3.98 -19.19
N ALA A 339 18.42 -3.11 -18.73
CA ALA A 339 18.20 -1.66 -18.70
C ALA A 339 18.17 -1.00 -20.09
N LYS A 340 18.69 -1.67 -21.13
CA LYS A 340 18.77 -1.15 -22.49
C LYS A 340 17.42 -0.71 -23.08
N TYR A 341 16.31 -1.30 -22.61
CA TYR A 341 14.97 -0.94 -23.07
C TYR A 341 14.53 0.48 -22.66
N ILE A 342 15.19 1.05 -21.64
CA ILE A 342 14.96 2.42 -21.17
C ILE A 342 16.19 3.32 -21.32
N ALA A 343 17.24 2.81 -21.97
CA ALA A 343 18.45 3.55 -22.28
C ALA A 343 18.31 4.25 -23.64
N ASN A 344 18.84 5.46 -23.75
CA ASN A 344 18.98 6.13 -25.05
C ASN A 344 20.21 5.59 -25.82
N ASP A 345 20.32 5.92 -27.10
CA ASP A 345 21.38 5.37 -27.95
C ASP A 345 22.78 5.82 -27.54
N TYR A 346 22.92 7.03 -27.01
CA TYR A 346 24.19 7.50 -26.43
C TYR A 346 24.61 6.65 -25.22
N GLU A 347 23.68 6.32 -24.32
CA GLU A 347 23.95 5.48 -23.15
C GLU A 347 24.34 4.05 -23.56
N LYS A 348 23.70 3.50 -24.61
CA LYS A 348 24.04 2.18 -25.16
C LYS A 348 25.46 2.16 -25.72
N GLU A 349 25.81 3.13 -26.55
CA GLU A 349 27.15 3.23 -27.13
C GLU A 349 28.22 3.53 -26.07
N LEU A 350 27.89 4.40 -25.10
CA LEU A 350 28.78 4.69 -23.98
C LEU A 350 29.08 3.42 -23.18
N PHE A 351 28.07 2.64 -22.75
CA PHE A 351 28.31 1.40 -22.00
C PHE A 351 29.17 0.41 -22.79
N LYS A 352 28.89 0.26 -24.10
CA LYS A 352 29.64 -0.61 -25.01
C LYS A 352 31.12 -0.22 -25.12
N SER A 353 31.43 1.08 -25.01
CA SER A 353 32.82 1.58 -25.04
C SER A 353 33.61 1.32 -23.75
N LEU A 354 32.95 0.95 -22.63
CA LEU A 354 33.61 0.76 -21.34
C LEU A 354 34.31 -0.60 -21.27
N THR A 355 35.62 -0.56 -21.04
CA THR A 355 36.48 -1.77 -21.01
C THR A 355 36.76 -2.30 -19.61
N THR A 356 36.61 -1.48 -18.56
CA THR A 356 36.92 -1.88 -17.17
C THR A 356 35.65 -2.10 -16.36
N THR A 357 35.69 -3.10 -15.47
CA THR A 357 34.59 -3.39 -14.53
C THR A 357 34.21 -2.15 -13.72
N GLU A 358 35.20 -1.42 -13.20
CA GLU A 358 34.96 -0.23 -12.40
C GLU A 358 34.24 0.87 -13.21
N ALA A 359 34.61 1.09 -14.47
CA ALA A 359 33.91 2.03 -15.32
C ALA A 359 32.45 1.62 -15.55
N LYS A 360 32.17 0.33 -15.79
CA LYS A 360 30.79 -0.19 -15.92
C LYS A 360 29.98 -0.03 -14.64
N ARG A 361 30.59 -0.26 -13.46
CA ARG A 361 29.94 -0.03 -12.16
C ARG A 361 29.54 1.44 -12.00
N ARG A 362 30.49 2.36 -12.24
CA ARG A 362 30.25 3.80 -12.12
C ARG A 362 29.19 4.27 -13.11
N PHE A 363 29.24 3.75 -14.34
CA PHE A 363 28.22 4.03 -15.34
C PHE A 363 26.83 3.59 -14.88
N LEU A 364 26.65 2.34 -14.44
CA LEU A 364 25.33 1.84 -14.03
C LEU A 364 24.81 2.60 -12.80
N PHE A 365 25.68 2.87 -11.84
CA PHE A 365 25.34 3.72 -10.69
C PHE A 365 24.82 5.09 -11.14
N GLN A 366 25.54 5.78 -12.04
CA GLN A 366 25.12 7.09 -12.54
C GLN A 366 23.86 7.03 -13.42
N PHE A 367 23.75 5.99 -14.26
CA PHE A 367 22.60 5.73 -15.13
C PHE A 367 21.31 5.70 -14.32
N TRP A 368 21.33 4.98 -13.20
CA TRP A 368 20.20 4.91 -12.29
C TRP A 368 20.07 6.15 -11.43
N ARG A 369 21.17 6.76 -10.96
CA ARG A 369 21.09 7.96 -10.12
C ARG A 369 20.42 9.13 -10.83
N ARG A 370 20.66 9.28 -12.12
CA ARG A 370 20.00 10.30 -12.97
C ARG A 370 18.50 10.07 -13.13
N ARG A 371 18.03 8.85 -12.93
CA ARG A 371 16.62 8.45 -13.06
C ARG A 371 15.92 8.35 -11.70
N ASN A 372 16.63 8.56 -10.59
CA ASN A 372 16.06 8.48 -9.25
C ASN A 372 15.27 9.76 -8.92
N PRO A 373 13.94 9.68 -8.73
CA PRO A 373 13.12 10.87 -8.45
C PRO A 373 13.39 11.46 -7.05
N ASP A 374 13.93 10.66 -6.12
CA ASP A 374 14.22 11.09 -4.76
C ASP A 374 15.72 10.98 -4.46
N THR A 375 16.43 12.10 -4.62
CA THR A 375 17.88 12.19 -4.34
C THR A 375 18.21 12.25 -2.85
N THR A 376 17.21 12.23 -1.96
CA THR A 376 17.42 12.22 -0.50
C THR A 376 17.60 10.81 0.06
N LEU A 377 17.21 9.78 -0.71
CA LEU A 377 17.38 8.38 -0.37
C LEU A 377 18.80 7.90 -0.71
N ILE A 378 19.40 7.10 0.17
CA ILE A 378 20.69 6.43 -0.11
C ILE A 378 20.54 5.38 -1.21
N TYR A 379 19.43 4.65 -1.21
CA TYR A 379 19.12 3.66 -2.23
C TYR A 379 18.41 4.29 -3.43
N ASN A 380 18.44 3.59 -4.56
CA ASN A 380 17.90 4.11 -5.82
C ASN A 380 16.51 3.53 -6.09
N LYS A 381 15.47 4.28 -5.75
CA LYS A 381 14.07 3.85 -5.94
C LYS A 381 13.76 3.46 -7.39
N ALA A 382 14.29 4.20 -8.36
CA ALA A 382 14.07 3.90 -9.78
C ALA A 382 14.67 2.54 -10.20
N TYR A 383 15.82 2.16 -9.64
CA TYR A 383 16.39 0.84 -9.84
C TYR A 383 15.56 -0.26 -9.17
N ASP A 384 15.07 -0.03 -7.96
CA ASP A 384 14.23 -1.01 -7.25
C ASP A 384 12.91 -1.26 -7.99
N ASP A 385 12.23 -0.19 -8.43
CA ASP A 385 11.00 -0.27 -9.23
C ASP A 385 11.27 -1.00 -10.56
N PHE A 386 12.42 -0.76 -11.17
CA PHE A 386 12.85 -1.49 -12.38
C PHE A 386 13.07 -2.99 -12.12
N GLN A 387 13.75 -3.36 -11.03
CA GLN A 387 13.94 -4.77 -10.67
C GLN A 387 12.59 -5.46 -10.39
N GLN A 388 11.63 -4.75 -9.79
CA GLN A 388 10.27 -5.27 -9.61
C GLN A 388 9.60 -5.58 -10.96
N LYS A 389 9.73 -4.70 -11.97
CA LYS A 389 9.22 -4.97 -13.32
C LYS A 389 9.90 -6.17 -13.98
N ILE A 390 11.21 -6.34 -13.81
CA ILE A 390 11.95 -7.51 -14.30
C ILE A 390 11.42 -8.79 -13.64
N ASN A 391 11.25 -8.79 -12.31
CA ASN A 391 10.72 -9.93 -11.57
C ASN A 391 9.28 -10.27 -11.99
N TYR A 392 8.44 -9.26 -12.19
CA TYR A 392 7.09 -9.44 -12.72
C TYR A 392 7.14 -10.08 -14.12
N ALA A 393 7.92 -9.52 -15.05
CA ALA A 393 8.05 -10.05 -16.40
C ALA A 393 8.50 -11.51 -16.36
N ASN A 394 9.53 -11.83 -15.59
CA ASN A 394 10.02 -13.21 -15.45
C ASN A 394 9.00 -14.16 -14.83
N ARG A 395 8.20 -13.69 -13.87
CA ARG A 395 7.17 -14.51 -13.25
C ARG A 395 6.02 -14.85 -14.19
N PHE A 396 5.59 -13.89 -15.02
CA PHE A 396 4.35 -14.02 -15.79
C PHE A 396 4.54 -14.25 -17.29
N PHE A 397 5.70 -13.91 -17.85
CA PHE A 397 5.95 -13.95 -19.29
C PHE A 397 7.08 -14.89 -19.70
N SER A 398 7.71 -15.62 -18.79
CA SER A 398 8.71 -16.62 -19.16
C SER A 398 8.08 -17.78 -19.95
N VAL A 399 8.80 -18.30 -20.95
CA VAL A 399 8.30 -19.34 -21.85
C VAL A 399 9.23 -20.56 -21.82
N GLY A 400 8.65 -21.74 -21.54
CA GLY A 400 9.31 -23.04 -21.69
C GLY A 400 10.60 -23.22 -20.87
N GLY A 401 10.79 -22.45 -19.79
CA GLY A 401 11.99 -22.48 -18.93
C GLY A 401 13.28 -21.89 -19.54
N ASN A 402 13.30 -21.65 -20.85
CA ASN A 402 14.51 -21.21 -21.57
C ASN A 402 14.47 -19.74 -22.00
N LEU A 403 13.27 -19.16 -22.13
CA LEU A 403 13.10 -17.75 -22.47
C LEU A 403 12.62 -16.99 -21.23
N GLU A 404 13.53 -16.22 -20.64
CA GLU A 404 13.21 -15.33 -19.52
C GLU A 404 12.20 -14.27 -19.94
N GLY A 405 11.21 -14.01 -19.08
CA GLY A 405 10.11 -13.11 -19.40
C GLY A 405 10.53 -11.70 -19.79
N TRP A 406 11.61 -11.15 -19.21
CA TRP A 406 12.15 -9.84 -19.59
C TRP A 406 12.67 -9.76 -21.04
N LYS A 407 12.96 -10.91 -21.68
CA LYS A 407 13.36 -11.01 -23.10
C LYS A 407 12.19 -11.16 -24.06
N THR A 408 10.96 -11.35 -23.56
CA THR A 408 9.76 -11.42 -24.40
C THR A 408 9.27 -10.04 -24.79
N ASP A 409 8.48 -9.92 -25.86
CA ASP A 409 7.92 -8.64 -26.28
C ASP A 409 6.99 -8.05 -25.21
N ARG A 410 6.18 -8.90 -24.54
CA ARG A 410 5.36 -8.48 -23.39
C ARG A 410 6.23 -7.94 -22.26
N GLY A 411 7.33 -8.62 -21.93
CA GLY A 411 8.28 -8.17 -20.93
C GLY A 411 8.96 -6.85 -21.31
N ARG A 412 9.43 -6.72 -22.55
CA ARG A 412 10.01 -5.49 -23.09
C ARG A 412 9.05 -4.31 -22.98
N VAL A 413 7.81 -4.48 -23.47
CA VAL A 413 6.77 -3.42 -23.43
C VAL A 413 6.46 -3.03 -21.99
N LEU A 414 6.31 -4.01 -21.08
CA LEU A 414 6.11 -3.74 -19.65
C LEU A 414 7.27 -2.93 -19.05
N ILE A 415 8.51 -3.28 -19.36
CA ILE A 415 9.69 -2.60 -18.81
C ILE A 415 9.78 -1.16 -19.35
N GLN A 416 9.55 -0.99 -20.65
CA GLN A 416 9.69 0.28 -21.36
C GLN A 416 8.57 1.27 -21.03
N TYR A 417 7.31 0.80 -20.96
CA TYR A 417 6.13 1.65 -20.82
C TYR A 417 5.40 1.52 -19.47
N GLY A 418 5.76 0.52 -18.66
CA GLY A 418 5.07 0.23 -17.39
C GLY A 418 3.87 -0.70 -17.55
N GLU A 419 3.06 -0.81 -16.50
CA GLU A 419 1.84 -1.61 -16.51
C GLU A 419 0.76 -0.97 -17.41
N PRO A 420 0.06 -1.75 -18.24
CA PRO A 420 -1.01 -1.23 -19.07
C PRO A 420 -2.22 -0.83 -18.22
N THR A 421 -2.92 0.22 -18.64
CA THR A 421 -4.21 0.65 -18.07
C THR A 421 -5.25 -0.47 -18.18
N THR A 422 -5.26 -1.21 -19.28
CA THR A 422 -6.16 -2.35 -19.48
C THR A 422 -5.47 -3.45 -20.27
N ARG A 423 -5.78 -4.70 -19.93
CA ARG A 423 -5.29 -5.89 -20.61
C ARG A 423 -6.46 -6.82 -20.93
N GLU A 424 -6.66 -7.06 -22.21
CA GLU A 424 -7.66 -7.97 -22.73
C GLU A 424 -6.98 -9.25 -23.21
N TYR A 425 -7.47 -10.40 -22.75
CA TYR A 425 -6.95 -11.71 -23.10
C TYR A 425 -7.99 -12.48 -23.90
N HIS A 426 -7.59 -12.97 -25.07
CA HIS A 426 -8.42 -13.77 -25.94
C HIS A 426 -7.81 -15.17 -26.06
N PRO A 427 -8.47 -16.20 -25.50
CA PRO A 427 -7.95 -17.56 -25.55
C PRO A 427 -7.97 -18.12 -26.98
N ARG A 428 -7.26 -19.24 -27.17
CA ARG A 428 -7.26 -19.96 -28.44
C ARG A 428 -8.65 -20.50 -28.78
N GLU A 429 -9.07 -20.30 -30.03
CA GLU A 429 -10.29 -20.87 -30.63
C GLU A 429 -9.92 -21.78 -31.84
N PRO A 430 -10.82 -22.66 -32.34
CA PRO A 430 -10.48 -23.61 -33.41
C PRO A 430 -9.80 -23.01 -34.66
N ASN A 431 -10.17 -21.79 -35.04
CA ASN A 431 -9.62 -21.08 -36.20
C ASN A 431 -8.90 -19.77 -35.84
N LYS A 432 -8.61 -19.54 -34.56
CA LYS A 432 -7.96 -18.31 -34.08
C LYS A 432 -6.87 -18.62 -33.05
N ARG A 433 -5.71 -17.99 -33.23
CA ARG A 433 -4.64 -18.02 -32.22
C ARG A 433 -5.05 -17.23 -30.97
N SER A 434 -4.43 -17.57 -29.85
CA SER A 434 -4.56 -16.78 -28.62
C SER A 434 -3.85 -15.43 -28.81
N TYR A 435 -4.43 -14.35 -28.31
CA TYR A 435 -3.85 -13.01 -28.41
C TYR A 435 -4.21 -12.14 -27.21
N GLU A 436 -3.45 -11.07 -27.02
CA GLU A 436 -3.65 -10.08 -25.97
C GLU A 436 -3.62 -8.66 -26.54
N ILE A 437 -4.45 -7.80 -25.97
CA ILE A 437 -4.49 -6.37 -26.30
C ILE A 437 -4.22 -5.59 -25.03
N TRP A 438 -3.21 -4.73 -25.06
CA TRP A 438 -2.83 -3.88 -23.95
C TRP A 438 -3.11 -2.43 -24.33
N PHE A 439 -3.79 -1.69 -23.45
CA PHE A 439 -4.09 -0.27 -23.64
C PHE A 439 -3.38 0.57 -22.57
N TYR A 440 -2.79 1.67 -23.01
CA TYR A 440 -2.13 2.67 -22.16
C TYR A 440 -2.79 4.04 -22.38
N SER A 441 -3.52 4.54 -21.39
CA SER A 441 -4.24 5.84 -21.49
C SER A 441 -3.29 7.04 -21.57
N GLU A 442 -2.21 6.99 -20.79
CA GLU A 442 -1.26 8.12 -20.65
C GLU A 442 -0.16 8.13 -21.73
N LEU A 443 -0.05 7.06 -22.53
CA LEU A 443 0.97 6.96 -23.56
C LEU A 443 0.45 7.61 -24.85
N GLN A 444 1.04 8.75 -25.23
CA GLN A 444 0.77 9.43 -26.51
C GLN A 444 -0.71 9.77 -26.74
N GLY A 445 -1.47 10.03 -25.65
CA GLY A 445 -2.92 10.30 -25.73
C GLY A 445 -3.78 9.05 -25.88
N GLY A 446 -3.20 7.86 -25.72
CA GLY A 446 -3.85 6.56 -25.86
C GLY A 446 -3.11 5.68 -26.86
N ALA A 447 -2.55 4.57 -26.40
CA ALA A 447 -1.84 3.63 -27.25
C ALA A 447 -2.24 2.16 -27.00
N PHE A 448 -2.33 1.39 -28.08
CA PHE A 448 -2.63 -0.04 -28.05
C PHE A 448 -1.41 -0.86 -28.47
N PHE A 449 -1.24 -2.02 -27.85
CA PHE A 449 -0.25 -3.04 -28.21
C PHE A 449 -0.95 -4.38 -28.36
N TYR A 450 -0.71 -5.06 -29.48
CA TYR A 450 -1.38 -6.29 -29.87
C TYR A 450 -0.35 -7.42 -29.94
N PHE A 451 -0.52 -8.42 -29.09
CA PHE A 451 0.40 -9.56 -29.00
C PHE A 451 -0.30 -10.85 -29.39
N VAL A 452 0.36 -11.71 -30.17
CA VAL A 452 -0.22 -12.99 -30.63
C VAL A 452 0.71 -14.14 -30.29
N ASP A 453 0.17 -15.24 -29.74
CA ASP A 453 0.90 -16.50 -29.57
C ASP A 453 1.00 -17.23 -30.91
N LEU A 454 2.01 -16.86 -31.70
CA LEU A 454 2.18 -17.34 -33.07
C LEU A 454 2.37 -18.86 -33.15
N PHE A 455 2.99 -19.45 -32.13
CA PHE A 455 3.40 -20.86 -32.11
C PHE A 455 2.52 -21.74 -31.21
N GLY A 456 1.63 -21.15 -30.41
CA GLY A 456 0.83 -21.88 -29.43
C GLY A 456 1.66 -22.36 -28.23
N ASN A 457 2.81 -21.74 -27.96
CA ASN A 457 3.72 -22.11 -26.89
C ASN A 457 3.70 -21.11 -25.72
N GLY A 458 2.78 -20.14 -25.76
CA GLY A 458 2.68 -19.08 -24.76
C GLY A 458 3.64 -17.91 -24.98
N ASN A 459 4.41 -17.88 -26.08
CA ASN A 459 5.22 -16.72 -26.45
C ASN A 459 4.41 -15.73 -27.31
N TYR A 460 3.87 -14.72 -26.67
CA TYR A 460 3.09 -13.67 -27.32
C TYR A 460 4.03 -12.62 -27.91
N VAL A 461 4.06 -12.55 -29.24
CA VAL A 461 4.91 -11.63 -30.03
C VAL A 461 4.12 -10.38 -30.37
N LEU A 462 4.74 -9.21 -30.25
CA LEU A 462 4.12 -7.94 -30.64
C LEU A 462 3.98 -7.89 -32.16
N VAL A 463 2.75 -7.82 -32.66
CA VAL A 463 2.47 -7.82 -34.10
C VAL A 463 1.93 -6.48 -34.61
N HIS A 464 1.42 -5.64 -33.71
CA HIS A 464 0.98 -4.29 -34.01
C HIS A 464 0.97 -3.44 -32.74
N SER A 465 1.27 -2.16 -32.88
CA SER A 465 1.09 -1.13 -31.89
C SER A 465 0.67 0.17 -32.57
N THR A 466 -0.07 1.02 -31.86
CA THR A 466 -0.35 2.40 -32.28
C THR A 466 0.65 3.40 -31.70
N ALA A 467 1.60 2.95 -30.88
CA ALA A 467 2.63 3.81 -30.31
C ALA A 467 3.71 4.16 -31.37
N ILE A 468 4.20 5.40 -31.34
CA ILE A 468 5.30 5.87 -32.17
C ILE A 468 6.56 5.02 -31.91
N ASN A 469 7.28 4.67 -32.98
CA ASN A 469 8.49 3.83 -33.00
C ASN A 469 8.27 2.35 -32.64
N GLU A 470 7.03 1.88 -32.68
CA GLU A 470 6.70 0.46 -32.55
C GLU A 470 6.24 -0.14 -33.89
N ILE A 471 6.16 -1.48 -33.94
CA ILE A 471 5.70 -2.20 -35.12
C ILE A 471 4.25 -1.80 -35.46
N TYR A 472 4.00 -1.40 -36.70
CA TYR A 472 2.67 -1.01 -37.17
C TYR A 472 2.15 -1.97 -38.26
N ASN A 473 1.06 -2.69 -37.97
CA ASN A 473 0.35 -3.52 -38.95
C ASN A 473 -1.16 -3.49 -38.66
N GLU A 474 -1.92 -2.68 -39.41
CA GLU A 474 -3.39 -2.60 -39.25
C GLU A 474 -4.11 -3.93 -39.56
N ASN A 475 -3.51 -4.78 -40.39
CA ASN A 475 -4.06 -6.07 -40.80
C ASN A 475 -3.68 -7.22 -39.85
N TRP A 476 -3.06 -6.92 -38.70
CA TRP A 476 -2.50 -7.91 -37.76
C TRP A 476 -3.47 -9.03 -37.40
N TYR A 477 -4.77 -8.72 -37.25
CA TYR A 477 -5.77 -9.71 -36.89
C TYR A 477 -5.93 -10.76 -38.00
N SER A 478 -6.06 -10.30 -39.24
CA SER A 478 -6.16 -11.19 -40.40
C SER A 478 -4.85 -11.98 -40.62
N ASP A 479 -3.71 -11.30 -40.51
CA ASP A 479 -2.39 -11.87 -40.77
C ASP A 479 -2.00 -12.93 -39.72
N PHE A 480 -2.22 -12.64 -38.44
CA PHE A 480 -1.66 -13.42 -37.34
C PHE A 480 -2.71 -14.18 -36.52
N VAL A 481 -3.98 -13.74 -36.49
CA VAL A 481 -5.04 -14.40 -35.72
C VAL A 481 -5.82 -15.41 -36.58
N THR A 482 -6.33 -15.04 -37.76
CA THR A 482 -7.29 -15.88 -38.56
C THR A 482 -6.71 -16.57 -39.80
N GLY A 483 -6.68 -17.92 -39.91
CA GLY A 483 -6.17 -18.64 -41.12
C GLY A 483 -5.28 -19.88 -40.89
N THR A 484 -4.88 -20.58 -41.97
CA THR A 484 -4.05 -21.81 -41.96
C THR A 484 -2.54 -21.55 -41.94
N ASN A 485 -1.73 -22.54 -41.52
CA ASN A 485 -0.32 -22.38 -41.07
C ASN A 485 0.71 -21.91 -42.12
N THR A 486 0.52 -22.13 -43.43
CA THR A 486 1.62 -22.10 -44.40
C THR A 486 1.99 -20.70 -44.94
N GLU A 487 1.01 -19.82 -45.20
CA GLU A 487 1.25 -18.45 -45.71
C GLU A 487 1.72 -17.48 -44.61
N ARG A 488 1.43 -17.81 -43.34
CA ARG A 488 1.69 -16.95 -42.18
C ARG A 488 3.13 -16.97 -41.68
N ILE A 489 3.84 -18.08 -41.87
CA ILE A 489 5.25 -18.24 -41.46
C ILE A 489 6.17 -17.36 -42.31
N GLN A 490 5.82 -17.13 -43.58
CA GLN A 490 6.60 -16.24 -44.46
C GLN A 490 6.48 -14.76 -44.04
N LYS A 491 5.27 -14.30 -43.67
CA LYS A 491 5.06 -12.94 -43.14
C LYS A 491 5.70 -12.70 -41.77
N MET A 492 5.93 -13.76 -41.00
CA MET A 492 6.58 -13.69 -39.67
C MET A 492 8.05 -13.25 -39.75
N PHE A 493 8.75 -13.50 -40.87
CA PHE A 493 10.12 -13.01 -41.09
C PHE A 493 10.18 -11.50 -41.38
N LEU A 494 9.05 -10.83 -41.64
CA LEU A 494 9.01 -9.39 -41.92
C LEU A 494 8.89 -8.52 -40.66
N ILE A 495 8.64 -9.12 -39.49
CA ILE A 495 8.41 -8.40 -38.21
C ILE A 495 9.66 -8.40 -37.32
N ARG A 496 10.66 -9.24 -37.61
CA ARG A 496 11.89 -9.39 -36.80
C ARG A 496 13.07 -8.60 -37.34
#